data_AF-A0A2R6RBB1-F1
#
_entry.id   AF-A0A2R6RBB1-F1
#
_cell.length_a   1.000
_cell.length_b   1.000
_cell.length_c   1.000
_cell.angle_alpha   90.00
_cell.angle_beta   90.00
_cell.angle_gamma   90.00
#
_symmetry.space_group_name_H-M   'P 1'
#
loop_
_entity.id
_entity.type
_entity.pdbx_description
1 polymer ?
#
loop_
_entity_poly.entity_id
_entity_poly.type
_entity_poly.pdbx_seq_one_letter_code
_entity_poly.pdbx_strand_id
1 'polypeptide(L)'
;MPDNQEPILVRDGPSAYRPPCFKLKHWQWWLLVSLNIFFLLAGQAAAVLLGRFYYDQGGNSTWMATLVQTIAFPIILIPYFFLRSSNGPSTSTSPSFATVSALYFILGVVIAGDNMLYSIGLLYLSASTYSLICATQLAFNAVFSFFINSQKFTALILNSVVVLSLSASLLAVNDDSDAPTGVSKGHYAIGFVTTLGASALYSLLLSVMQLSFQKVLKKETFSVVLEMQFFTSLVATCVSTIGLFASGDWKTLEGEMDGFGTGRVAYVMTLVGTAVAWQVCSVGVVGLIFVVSSLFSNVISTFSLALTPIAAVVVFHDKMNGVKIIALLLALWGFATYIYQNYLDDVKAKKTRNEVNEASNDSNC
;
A
#
# COMPACT_ATOMS: atom_id res chain seq x y z
N MET A 1 9.90 -27.35 -50.95
CA MET A 1 8.73 -27.47 -50.06
C MET A 1 9.28 -27.51 -48.65
N PRO A 2 8.95 -26.54 -47.78
CA PRO A 2 9.47 -26.49 -46.42
C PRO A 2 8.64 -27.42 -45.52
N ASP A 3 9.32 -28.29 -44.77
CA ASP A 3 8.71 -29.04 -43.69
C ASP A 3 8.62 -28.16 -42.45
N ASN A 4 7.38 -28.04 -41.97
CA ASN A 4 6.94 -27.20 -40.88
C ASN A 4 7.16 -27.96 -39.57
N GLN A 5 8.22 -27.62 -38.83
CA GLN A 5 8.49 -28.23 -37.53
C GLN A 5 8.02 -27.31 -36.41
N GLU A 6 6.86 -27.67 -35.84
CA GLU A 6 6.28 -27.04 -34.65
C GLU A 6 7.26 -27.09 -33.46
N PRO A 7 7.32 -26.05 -32.61
CA PRO A 7 8.18 -26.07 -31.44
C PRO A 7 7.59 -27.01 -30.37
N ILE A 8 8.40 -27.99 -29.99
CA ILE A 8 8.14 -29.02 -28.99
C ILE A 8 7.83 -28.36 -27.63
N LEU A 9 6.60 -28.57 -27.17
CA LEU A 9 6.10 -28.24 -25.84
C LEU A 9 6.98 -28.91 -24.76
N VAL A 10 7.57 -28.08 -23.91
CA VAL A 10 8.33 -28.49 -22.72
C VAL A 10 7.42 -29.29 -21.78
N ARG A 11 7.84 -30.53 -21.53
CA ARG A 11 7.21 -31.53 -20.67
C ARG A 11 7.40 -31.16 -19.19
N ASP A 12 6.32 -31.34 -18.42
CA ASP A 12 6.18 -31.00 -17.00
C ASP A 12 7.23 -31.61 -16.06
N GLY A 13 7.75 -30.79 -15.14
CA GLY A 13 8.45 -31.17 -13.91
C GLY A 13 7.61 -30.82 -12.65
N PRO A 14 7.90 -31.40 -11.48
CA PRO A 14 6.92 -31.64 -10.41
C PRO A 14 6.43 -30.36 -9.73
N SER A 15 5.11 -30.15 -9.85
CA SER A 15 4.25 -29.33 -8.99
C SER A 15 4.82 -28.00 -8.47
N ALA A 16 5.09 -27.07 -9.39
CA ALA A 16 4.98 -25.66 -9.04
C ALA A 16 3.50 -25.37 -8.74
N TYR A 17 3.19 -24.97 -7.51
CA TYR A 17 1.86 -24.59 -7.06
C TYR A 17 1.32 -23.48 -7.98
N ARG A 18 0.49 -23.85 -8.98
CA ARG A 18 -0.16 -22.89 -9.87
C ARG A 18 -1.45 -22.41 -9.20
N PRO A 19 -1.66 -21.10 -9.00
CA PRO A 19 -2.89 -20.59 -8.41
C PRO A 19 -4.12 -20.96 -9.28
N PRO A 20 -5.34 -21.02 -8.71
CA PRO A 20 -6.54 -21.57 -9.35
C PRO A 20 -7.04 -20.83 -10.61
N CYS A 21 -6.40 -19.73 -11.00
CA CYS A 21 -6.84 -18.84 -12.08
C CYS A 21 -6.62 -19.35 -13.52
N PHE A 22 -6.09 -20.57 -13.71
CA PHE A 22 -5.76 -21.08 -15.06
C PHE A 22 -6.95 -21.57 -15.90
N LYS A 23 -8.20 -21.28 -15.53
CA LYS A 23 -9.36 -21.42 -16.43
C LYS A 23 -9.79 -20.12 -17.12
N LEU A 24 -9.08 -19.02 -16.92
CA LEU A 24 -9.37 -17.73 -17.58
C LEU A 24 -8.68 -17.67 -18.94
N LYS A 25 -9.41 -17.24 -19.98
CA LYS A 25 -8.83 -16.89 -21.29
C LYS A 25 -7.86 -15.71 -21.12
N HIS A 26 -6.85 -15.62 -21.99
CA HIS A 26 -5.80 -14.57 -21.90
C HIS A 26 -6.36 -13.14 -21.76
N TRP A 27 -7.45 -12.81 -22.47
CA TRP A 27 -8.12 -11.52 -22.34
C TRP A 27 -8.81 -11.30 -20.99
N GLN A 28 -9.41 -12.35 -20.39
CA GLN A 28 -10.03 -12.27 -19.07
C GLN A 28 -8.98 -12.05 -17.97
N TRP A 29 -7.79 -12.64 -18.12
CA TRP A 29 -6.66 -12.38 -17.23
C TRP A 29 -6.21 -10.91 -17.30
N TRP A 30 -5.99 -10.37 -18.51
CA TRP A 30 -5.62 -8.97 -18.68
C TRP A 30 -6.68 -8.01 -18.13
N LEU A 31 -7.97 -8.29 -18.36
CA LEU A 31 -9.06 -7.50 -17.78
C LEU A 31 -8.99 -7.51 -16.25
N LEU A 32 -8.78 -8.68 -15.65
CA LEU A 32 -8.67 -8.80 -14.20
C LEU A 32 -7.45 -8.04 -13.65
N VAL A 33 -6.30 -8.09 -14.32
CA VAL A 33 -5.13 -7.27 -13.96
C VAL A 33 -5.47 -5.78 -14.02
N SER A 34 -6.02 -5.31 -15.14
CA SER A 34 -6.38 -3.90 -15.33
C SER A 34 -7.40 -3.41 -14.30
N LEU A 35 -8.39 -4.24 -13.96
CA LEU A 35 -9.39 -3.91 -12.94
C LEU A 35 -8.75 -3.75 -11.55
N ASN A 36 -7.84 -4.65 -11.17
CA ASN A 36 -7.15 -4.55 -9.88
C ASN A 36 -6.19 -3.35 -9.81
N ILE A 37 -5.52 -3.01 -10.91
CA ILE A 37 -4.74 -1.76 -11.01
C ILE A 37 -5.67 -0.57 -10.80
N PHE A 38 -6.81 -0.53 -11.49
CA PHE A 38 -7.78 0.56 -11.33
C PHE A 38 -8.29 0.68 -9.89
N PHE A 39 -8.67 -0.44 -9.25
CA PHE A 39 -9.12 -0.44 -7.85
C PHE A 39 -8.04 0.07 -6.90
N LEU A 40 -6.79 -0.31 -7.10
CA LEU A 40 -5.67 0.21 -6.32
C LEU A 40 -5.55 1.72 -6.50
N LEU A 41 -5.35 2.18 -7.74
CA LEU A 41 -5.07 3.58 -8.05
C LEU A 41 -6.24 4.51 -7.65
N ALA A 42 -7.45 4.16 -8.07
CA ALA A 42 -8.64 4.96 -7.80
C ALA A 42 -9.02 4.90 -6.31
N GLY A 43 -8.93 3.73 -5.68
CA GLY A 43 -9.23 3.58 -4.25
C GLY A 43 -8.30 4.41 -3.37
N GLN A 44 -6.98 4.33 -3.61
CA GLN A 44 -6.00 5.07 -2.83
C GLN A 44 -6.12 6.59 -3.04
N ALA A 45 -6.31 7.04 -4.29
CA ALA A 45 -6.54 8.46 -4.57
C ALA A 45 -7.84 8.94 -3.94
N ALA A 46 -8.96 8.25 -4.15
CA ALA A 46 -10.25 8.64 -3.58
C ALA A 46 -10.20 8.70 -2.05
N ALA A 47 -9.57 7.72 -1.40
CA ALA A 47 -9.47 7.67 0.06
C ALA A 47 -8.71 8.88 0.64
N VAL A 48 -7.57 9.26 0.03
CA VAL A 48 -6.80 10.45 0.44
C VAL A 48 -7.61 11.72 0.20
N LEU A 49 -8.28 11.84 -0.95
CA LEU A 49 -9.07 13.02 -1.28
C LEU A 49 -10.29 13.17 -0.36
N LEU A 50 -11.05 12.11 -0.12
CA LEU A 50 -12.19 12.11 0.81
C LEU A 50 -11.75 12.39 2.25
N GLY A 51 -10.60 11.84 2.67
CA GLY A 51 -10.02 12.16 3.97
C GLY A 51 -9.63 13.64 4.09
N ARG A 52 -9.11 14.25 3.03
CA ARG A 52 -8.82 15.69 3.02
C ARG A 52 -10.10 16.53 3.03
N PHE A 53 -11.09 16.13 2.23
CA PHE A 53 -12.40 16.77 2.19
C PHE A 53 -13.08 16.78 3.56
N TYR A 54 -12.98 15.68 4.32
CA TYR A 54 -13.46 15.61 5.70
C TYR A 54 -12.88 16.73 6.57
N TYR A 55 -11.56 16.93 6.56
CA TYR A 55 -10.93 17.99 7.35
C TYR A 55 -11.23 19.40 6.81
N ASP A 56 -11.26 19.59 5.49
CA ASP A 56 -11.58 20.89 4.88
C ASP A 56 -13.01 21.36 5.19
N GLN A 57 -13.95 20.43 5.39
CA GLN A 57 -15.35 20.73 5.69
C GLN A 57 -15.65 20.81 7.19
N GLY A 58 -14.62 20.80 8.06
CA GLY A 58 -14.78 20.99 9.49
C GLY A 58 -14.75 19.71 10.33
N GLY A 59 -14.43 18.56 9.73
CA GLY A 59 -14.06 17.36 10.48
C GLY A 59 -12.82 17.62 11.33
N ASN A 60 -12.80 17.10 12.56
CA ASN A 60 -11.74 17.38 13.53
C ASN A 60 -11.30 16.13 14.31
N SER A 61 -12.15 15.11 14.43
CA SER A 61 -11.77 13.86 15.09
C SER A 61 -10.76 13.07 14.26
N THR A 62 -9.51 13.06 14.72
CA THR A 62 -8.44 12.24 14.13
C THR A 62 -8.66 10.76 14.40
N TRP A 63 -9.28 10.39 15.52
CA TRP A 63 -9.65 9.00 15.80
C TRP A 63 -10.72 8.48 14.85
N MET A 64 -11.71 9.29 14.48
CA MET A 64 -12.69 8.92 13.46
C MET A 64 -12.02 8.73 12.11
N ALA A 65 -11.17 9.67 11.69
CA ALA A 65 -10.39 9.57 10.46
C ALA A 65 -9.45 8.33 10.46
N THR A 66 -8.93 7.95 11.63
CA THR A 66 -8.11 6.74 11.80
C THR A 66 -8.94 5.47 11.66
N LEU A 67 -10.12 5.45 12.30
CA LEU A 67 -11.02 4.32 12.33
C LEU A 67 -11.54 3.98 10.92
N VAL A 68 -11.92 4.99 10.14
CA VAL A 68 -12.47 4.75 8.79
C VAL A 68 -11.48 4.08 7.84
N GLN A 69 -10.16 4.17 8.08
CA GLN A 69 -9.16 3.52 7.23
C GLN A 69 -9.23 1.99 7.29
N THR A 70 -9.74 1.41 8.39
CA THR A 70 -9.76 -0.04 8.61
C THR A 70 -11.14 -0.61 8.90
N ILE A 71 -12.14 0.20 9.31
CA ILE A 71 -13.47 -0.30 9.71
C ILE A 71 -14.19 -1.10 8.62
N ALA A 72 -13.87 -0.87 7.34
CA ALA A 72 -14.42 -1.58 6.20
C ALA A 72 -13.76 -2.95 5.93
N PHE A 73 -12.85 -3.41 6.79
CA PHE A 73 -12.16 -4.70 6.66
C PHE A 73 -13.07 -5.92 6.37
N PRO A 74 -14.35 -6.01 6.82
CA PRO A 74 -15.18 -7.17 6.51
C PRO A 74 -15.44 -7.35 5.01
N ILE A 75 -15.34 -6.31 4.20
CA ILE A 75 -15.50 -6.40 2.73
C ILE A 75 -14.39 -7.29 2.11
N ILE A 76 -13.22 -7.41 2.76
CA ILE A 76 -12.14 -8.35 2.37
C ILE A 76 -12.61 -9.80 2.39
N LEU A 77 -13.65 -10.12 3.16
CA LEU A 77 -14.21 -11.47 3.21
C LEU A 77 -14.91 -11.87 1.91
N ILE A 78 -15.36 -10.92 1.09
CA ILE A 78 -16.00 -11.20 -0.21
C ILE A 78 -15.06 -12.04 -1.09
N PRO A 79 -13.84 -11.58 -1.43
CA PRO A 79 -12.90 -12.42 -2.20
C PRO A 79 -12.50 -13.69 -1.44
N TYR A 80 -12.43 -13.69 -0.10
CA TYR A 80 -12.14 -14.90 0.68
C TYR A 80 -13.17 -16.00 0.46
N PHE A 81 -14.48 -15.67 0.50
CA PHE A 81 -15.55 -16.64 0.30
C PHE A 81 -15.68 -17.12 -1.14
N PHE A 82 -15.43 -16.26 -2.13
CA PHE A 82 -15.51 -16.63 -3.55
C PHE A 82 -14.29 -17.43 -4.04
N LEU A 83 -13.12 -17.29 -3.41
CA LEU A 83 -11.86 -17.89 -3.87
C LEU A 83 -11.35 -19.02 -2.98
N ARG A 84 -12.17 -19.49 -2.02
CA ARG A 84 -11.84 -20.66 -1.19
C ARG A 84 -11.81 -21.93 -2.03
N SER A 85 -10.67 -22.19 -2.68
CA SER A 85 -10.37 -23.44 -3.36
C SER A 85 -9.84 -24.47 -2.35
N SER A 86 -10.33 -25.70 -2.51
CA SER A 86 -10.18 -26.86 -1.63
C SER A 86 -8.79 -27.05 -1.01
N ASN A 87 -8.81 -27.44 0.27
CA ASN A 87 -7.68 -27.87 1.09
C ASN A 87 -6.77 -28.83 0.31
N GLY A 88 -5.57 -28.37 -0.04
CA GLY A 88 -4.46 -29.24 -0.42
C GLY A 88 -3.77 -29.77 0.85
N PRO A 89 -3.16 -30.97 0.79
CA PRO A 89 -2.56 -31.59 1.97
C PRO A 89 -1.40 -30.71 2.49
N SER A 90 -1.53 -30.22 3.71
CA SER A 90 -0.50 -29.42 4.38
C SER A 90 0.54 -30.33 5.00
N THR A 91 1.69 -30.49 4.33
CA THR A 91 2.85 -31.28 4.81
C THR A 91 3.85 -30.47 5.65
N SER A 92 3.50 -29.25 6.05
CA SER A 92 4.38 -28.38 6.85
C SER A 92 3.91 -28.32 8.31
N THR A 93 4.83 -28.45 9.26
CA THR A 93 4.62 -28.13 10.69
C THR A 93 3.98 -26.74 10.80
N SER A 94 2.72 -26.67 11.23
CA SER A 94 1.99 -25.41 11.37
C SER A 94 2.67 -24.53 12.41
N PRO A 95 2.86 -23.22 12.16
CA PRO A 95 3.38 -22.32 13.18
C PRO A 95 2.48 -22.32 14.41
N SER A 96 3.08 -22.07 15.58
CA SER A 96 2.31 -22.00 16.84
C SER A 96 1.22 -20.93 16.73
N PHE A 97 -0.02 -21.32 17.04
CA PHE A 97 -1.18 -20.42 17.02
C PHE A 97 -0.94 -19.18 17.89
N ALA A 98 -0.28 -19.34 19.03
CA ALA A 98 0.06 -18.22 19.92
C ALA A 98 1.02 -17.23 19.26
N THR A 99 2.02 -17.72 18.51
CA THR A 99 2.98 -16.88 17.80
C THR A 99 2.31 -16.10 16.66
N VAL A 100 1.43 -16.75 15.89
CA VAL A 100 0.68 -16.09 14.80
C VAL A 100 -0.29 -15.05 15.35
N SER A 101 -1.01 -15.39 16.43
CA SER A 101 -1.95 -14.46 17.08
C SER A 101 -1.24 -13.24 17.66
N ALA A 102 -0.11 -13.44 18.34
CA ALA A 102 0.71 -12.35 18.88
C ALA A 102 1.25 -11.45 17.76
N LEU A 103 1.71 -12.05 16.65
CA LEU A 103 2.17 -11.32 15.48
C LEU A 103 1.07 -10.44 14.88
N TYR A 104 -0.12 -10.99 14.62
CA TYR A 104 -1.24 -10.24 14.06
C TYR A 104 -1.72 -9.13 15.00
N PHE A 105 -1.72 -9.40 16.31
CA PHE A 105 -2.04 -8.40 17.31
C PHE A 105 -1.05 -7.22 17.29
N ILE A 106 0.26 -7.50 17.35
CA ILE A 106 1.30 -6.47 17.32
C ILE A 106 1.20 -5.65 16.02
N LEU A 107 1.09 -6.32 14.87
CA LEU A 107 0.97 -5.64 13.58
C LEU A 107 -0.29 -4.79 13.49
N GLY A 108 -1.43 -5.27 13.98
CA GLY A 108 -2.67 -4.50 14.00
C GLY A 108 -2.60 -3.26 14.89
N VAL A 109 -1.94 -3.36 16.06
CA VAL A 109 -1.69 -2.20 16.93
C VAL A 109 -0.80 -1.17 16.22
N VAL A 110 0.27 -1.63 15.56
CA VAL A 110 1.17 -0.74 14.80
C VAL A 110 0.44 -0.08 13.63
N ILE A 111 -0.44 -0.81 12.92
CA ILE A 111 -1.29 -0.26 11.85
C ILE A 111 -2.23 0.83 12.38
N ALA A 112 -2.86 0.64 13.55
CA ALA A 112 -3.68 1.70 14.15
C ALA A 112 -2.85 2.96 14.46
N GLY A 113 -1.63 2.80 14.95
CA GLY A 113 -0.69 3.90 15.17
C GLY A 113 -0.29 4.61 13.87
N ASP A 114 0.00 3.84 12.81
CA ASP A 114 0.33 4.35 11.48
C ASP A 114 -0.83 5.16 10.88
N ASN A 115 -2.04 4.60 10.91
CA ASN A 115 -3.26 5.27 10.45
C ASN A 115 -3.52 6.57 11.23
N MET A 116 -3.18 6.62 12.52
CA MET A 116 -3.30 7.83 13.33
C MET A 116 -2.29 8.89 12.90
N LEU A 117 -1.03 8.51 12.68
CA LEU A 117 -0.02 9.43 12.16
C LEU A 117 -0.43 10.01 10.80
N TYR A 118 -0.97 9.17 9.90
CA TYR A 118 -1.50 9.64 8.63
C TYR A 118 -2.73 10.55 8.79
N SER A 119 -3.63 10.24 9.73
CA SER A 119 -4.79 11.08 10.02
C SER A 119 -4.38 12.48 10.50
N ILE A 120 -3.38 12.56 11.38
CA ILE A 120 -2.80 13.84 11.86
C ILE A 120 -2.07 14.56 10.72
N GLY A 121 -1.34 13.83 9.88
CA GLY A 121 -0.68 14.36 8.69
C GLY A 121 -1.65 15.07 7.76
N LEU A 122 -2.75 14.38 7.43
CA LEU A 122 -3.78 14.87 6.51
C LEU A 122 -4.62 16.02 7.09
N LEU A 123 -4.73 16.13 8.42
CA LEU A 123 -5.37 17.26 9.10
C LEU A 123 -4.64 18.58 8.79
N TYR A 124 -3.31 18.58 8.85
CA TYR A 124 -2.50 19.81 8.76
C TYR A 124 -1.85 20.08 7.39
N LEU A 125 -1.83 19.09 6.50
CA LEU A 125 -1.24 19.21 5.17
C LEU A 125 -2.29 19.23 4.06
N SER A 126 -2.00 19.96 2.98
CA SER A 126 -2.75 19.81 1.73
C SER A 126 -2.60 18.39 1.17
N ALA A 127 -3.60 17.90 0.42
CA ALA A 127 -3.58 16.54 -0.12
C ALA A 127 -2.36 16.30 -1.04
N SER A 128 -1.95 17.32 -1.81
CA SER A 128 -0.75 17.28 -2.65
C SER A 128 0.55 17.15 -1.83
N THR A 129 0.76 17.98 -0.80
CA THR A 129 1.93 17.90 0.08
C THR A 129 1.96 16.56 0.82
N TYR A 130 0.85 16.15 1.41
CA TYR A 130 0.70 14.87 2.10
C TYR A 130 1.14 13.70 1.20
N SER A 131 0.62 13.66 -0.03
CA SER A 131 0.90 12.57 -0.98
C SER A 131 2.36 12.57 -1.44
N LEU A 132 2.96 13.75 -1.65
CA LEU A 132 4.38 13.85 -2.00
C LEU A 132 5.30 13.42 -0.86
N ILE A 133 4.94 13.66 0.40
CA ILE A 133 5.69 13.11 1.54
C ILE A 133 5.50 11.61 1.61
N CYS A 134 4.28 11.09 1.37
CA CYS A 134 4.03 9.65 1.30
C CYS A 134 4.91 8.95 0.25
N ALA A 135 5.35 9.64 -0.80
CA ALA A 135 6.28 9.08 -1.77
C ALA A 135 7.62 8.62 -1.16
N THR A 136 8.04 9.18 -0.01
CA THR A 136 9.25 8.72 0.70
C THR A 136 9.10 7.32 1.27
N GLN A 137 7.89 6.75 1.34
CA GLN A 137 7.68 5.35 1.68
C GLN A 137 8.61 4.44 0.86
N LEU A 138 8.79 4.73 -0.43
CA LEU A 138 9.67 3.93 -1.27
C LEU A 138 11.13 3.96 -0.81
N ALA A 139 11.61 5.14 -0.41
CA ALA A 139 12.97 5.29 0.09
C ALA A 139 13.17 4.51 1.39
N PHE A 140 12.22 4.62 2.33
CA PHE A 140 12.25 3.84 3.57
C PHE A 140 12.12 2.34 3.31
N ASN A 141 11.28 1.93 2.37
CA ASN A 141 11.10 0.52 2.03
C ASN A 141 12.38 -0.10 1.48
N ALA A 142 13.10 0.63 0.62
CA ALA A 142 14.41 0.21 0.13
C ALA A 142 15.42 0.02 1.27
N VAL A 143 15.47 0.97 2.22
CA VAL A 143 16.35 0.91 3.39
C VAL A 143 15.99 -0.27 4.30
N PHE A 144 14.72 -0.41 4.68
CA PHE A 144 14.28 -1.51 5.54
C PHE A 144 14.42 -2.87 4.86
N SER A 145 14.10 -2.99 3.57
CA SER A 145 14.31 -4.23 2.83
C SER A 145 15.78 -4.64 2.74
N PHE A 146 16.71 -3.68 2.70
CA PHE A 146 18.15 -3.96 2.80
C PHE A 146 18.53 -4.54 4.17
N PHE A 147 18.14 -3.89 5.26
CA PHE A 147 18.52 -4.31 6.61
C PHE A 147 17.80 -5.57 7.10
N ILE A 148 16.50 -5.68 6.79
CA ILE A 148 15.59 -6.66 7.36
C ILE A 148 15.48 -7.89 6.44
N ASN A 149 15.30 -7.67 5.14
CA ASN A 149 15.13 -8.73 4.14
C ASN A 149 16.44 -9.12 3.44
N SER A 150 17.56 -8.49 3.80
CA SER A 150 18.88 -8.70 3.17
C SER A 150 18.87 -8.54 1.64
N GLN A 151 18.01 -7.67 1.12
CA GLN A 151 18.03 -7.33 -0.30
C GLN A 151 19.33 -6.61 -0.67
N LYS A 152 19.79 -6.76 -1.90
CA LYS A 152 21.02 -6.08 -2.36
C LYS A 152 20.72 -4.62 -2.66
N PHE A 153 21.51 -3.71 -2.10
CA PHE A 153 21.39 -2.29 -2.39
C PHE A 153 22.18 -1.94 -3.65
N THR A 154 21.47 -1.76 -4.77
CA THR A 154 22.09 -1.37 -6.05
C THR A 154 22.24 0.16 -6.15
N ALA A 155 23.14 0.65 -6.99
CA ALA A 155 23.35 2.09 -7.21
C ALA A 155 22.05 2.83 -7.63
N LEU A 156 21.16 2.18 -8.39
CA LEU A 156 19.86 2.75 -8.77
C LEU A 156 18.89 2.88 -7.58
N ILE A 157 18.92 1.95 -6.63
CA ILE A 157 18.14 2.05 -5.38
C ILE A 157 18.67 3.20 -4.53
N LEU A 158 20.00 3.33 -4.40
CA LEU A 158 20.61 4.48 -3.73
C LEU A 158 20.20 5.80 -4.38
N ASN A 159 20.23 5.88 -5.72
CA ASN A 159 19.81 7.07 -6.44
C ASN A 159 18.34 7.42 -6.15
N SER A 160 17.43 6.43 -6.18
CA SER A 160 16.03 6.63 -5.82
C SER A 160 15.87 7.17 -4.39
N VAL A 161 16.61 6.62 -3.43
CA VAL A 161 16.55 7.07 -2.02
C VAL A 161 17.02 8.51 -1.89
N VAL A 162 18.12 8.88 -2.53
CA VAL A 162 18.65 10.25 -2.48
C VAL A 162 17.64 11.22 -3.11
N VAL A 163 17.14 10.91 -4.30
CA VAL A 163 16.20 11.77 -5.03
C VAL A 163 14.89 11.97 -4.25
N LEU A 164 14.31 10.92 -3.69
CA LEU A 164 13.10 11.02 -2.86
C LEU A 164 13.34 11.78 -1.55
N SER A 165 14.52 11.63 -0.95
CA SER A 165 14.89 12.42 0.23
C SER A 165 14.99 13.91 -0.11
N LEU A 166 15.60 14.25 -1.25
CA LEU A 166 15.66 15.63 -1.74
C LEU A 166 14.27 16.19 -2.02
N SER A 167 13.38 15.40 -2.64
CA SER A 167 11.97 15.77 -2.85
C SER A 167 11.29 16.16 -1.53
N ALA A 168 11.43 15.33 -0.49
CA ALA A 168 10.86 15.64 0.82
C ALA A 168 11.53 16.83 1.51
N SER A 169 12.86 16.98 1.42
CA SER A 169 13.57 18.14 1.97
C SER A 169 13.14 19.44 1.31
N LEU A 170 12.90 19.45 0.00
CA LEU A 170 12.37 20.63 -0.70
C LEU A 170 11.00 21.03 -0.18
N LEU A 171 10.12 20.06 0.10
CA LEU A 171 8.81 20.31 0.67
C LEU A 171 8.88 20.79 2.13
N ALA A 172 9.86 20.29 2.90
CA ALA A 172 10.07 20.71 4.28
C ALA A 172 10.47 22.19 4.40
N VAL A 173 11.22 22.70 3.41
CA VAL A 173 11.72 24.08 3.40
C VAL A 173 10.73 25.05 2.73
N ASN A 174 9.68 24.54 2.06
CA ASN A 174 8.67 25.36 1.38
C ASN A 174 7.57 25.88 2.34
N ASP A 175 7.96 26.74 3.28
CA ASP A 175 7.20 26.99 4.52
C ASP A 175 6.11 28.09 4.42
N ASP A 176 6.10 28.93 3.37
CA ASP A 176 5.26 30.14 3.34
C ASP A 176 4.08 30.14 2.33
N SER A 177 3.92 29.11 1.48
CA SER A 177 2.90 29.13 0.41
C SER A 177 1.92 27.95 0.35
N ASP A 178 2.13 26.90 1.15
CA ASP A 178 1.51 25.58 0.97
C ASP A 178 0.64 25.07 2.12
N ALA A 179 0.63 25.75 3.27
CA ALA A 179 -0.21 25.36 4.40
C ALA A 179 -1.69 25.65 4.10
N PRO A 180 -2.62 24.74 4.48
CA PRO A 180 -4.05 25.04 4.42
C PRO A 180 -4.40 26.32 5.19
N THR A 181 -5.43 27.05 4.75
CA THR A 181 -5.81 28.33 5.34
C THR A 181 -6.12 28.18 6.83
N GLY A 182 -5.43 28.95 7.68
CA GLY A 182 -5.63 28.93 9.13
C GLY A 182 -4.70 27.97 9.90
N VAL A 183 -3.84 27.21 9.21
CA VAL A 183 -2.86 26.34 9.85
C VAL A 183 -1.60 27.13 10.23
N SER A 184 -1.18 27.06 11.50
CA SER A 184 0.06 27.69 11.95
C SER A 184 1.30 26.88 11.54
N LYS A 185 2.48 27.51 11.48
CA LYS A 185 3.75 26.84 11.14
C LYS A 185 4.04 25.61 12.00
N GLY A 186 3.73 25.68 13.31
CA GLY A 186 3.89 24.54 14.21
C GLY A 186 3.02 23.34 13.85
N HIS A 187 1.76 23.58 13.48
CA HIS A 187 0.85 22.51 13.05
C HIS A 187 1.26 21.92 11.70
N TYR A 188 1.74 22.76 10.76
CA TYR A 188 2.31 22.28 9.50
C TYR A 188 3.52 21.36 9.73
N ALA A 189 4.44 21.76 10.61
CA ALA A 189 5.59 20.93 10.99
C ALA A 189 5.17 19.60 11.64
N ILE A 190 4.15 19.61 12.51
CA ILE A 190 3.57 18.38 13.07
C ILE A 190 3.01 17.49 11.94
N GLY A 191 2.26 18.06 11.00
CA GLY A 191 1.73 17.34 9.84
C GLY A 191 2.84 16.71 8.99
N PHE A 192 3.91 17.46 8.74
CA PHE A 192 5.08 16.97 7.99
C PHE A 192 5.77 15.80 8.70
N VAL A 193 6.12 15.97 9.99
CA VAL A 193 6.83 14.95 10.77
C VAL A 193 5.98 13.69 10.95
N THR A 194 4.68 13.84 11.23
CA THR A 194 3.77 12.70 11.37
C THR A 194 3.60 11.94 10.05
N THR A 195 3.46 12.63 8.91
CA THR A 195 3.35 11.98 7.59
C THR A 195 4.66 11.28 7.17
N LEU A 196 5.81 11.89 7.45
CA LEU A 196 7.11 11.28 7.20
C LEU A 196 7.33 10.05 8.10
N GLY A 197 6.97 10.16 9.37
CA GLY A 197 7.03 9.09 10.36
C GLY A 197 6.11 7.92 9.99
N ALA A 198 4.87 8.21 9.57
CA ALA A 198 3.95 7.21 9.04
C ALA A 198 4.53 6.52 7.80
N SER A 199 5.14 7.29 6.89
CA SER A 199 5.78 6.72 5.69
C SER A 199 6.95 5.78 6.01
N ALA A 200 7.71 6.06 7.07
CA ALA A 200 8.72 5.13 7.56
C ALA A 200 8.07 3.90 8.23
N LEU A 201 7.05 4.10 9.06
CA LEU A 201 6.39 3.03 9.80
C LEU A 201 5.64 2.07 8.87
N TYR A 202 4.93 2.58 7.86
CA TYR A 202 4.31 1.79 6.81
C TYR A 202 5.32 0.94 6.03
N SER A 203 6.46 1.52 5.64
CA SER A 203 7.52 0.76 4.96
C SER A 203 8.18 -0.30 5.84
N LEU A 204 8.29 -0.03 7.14
CA LEU A 204 8.71 -1.03 8.12
C LEU A 204 7.67 -2.15 8.25
N LEU A 205 6.37 -1.81 8.30
CA LEU A 205 5.27 -2.78 8.31
C LEU A 205 5.36 -3.70 7.09
N LEU A 206 5.54 -3.16 5.88
CA LEU A 206 5.73 -3.97 4.66
C LEU A 206 6.91 -4.95 4.79
N SER A 207 8.05 -4.49 5.32
CA SER A 207 9.23 -5.33 5.52
C SER A 207 9.00 -6.43 6.56
N VAL A 208 8.36 -6.11 7.68
CA VAL A 208 8.01 -7.08 8.73
C VAL A 208 6.96 -8.08 8.24
N MET A 209 5.97 -7.64 7.46
CA MET A 209 5.00 -8.54 6.83
C MET A 209 5.70 -9.53 5.90
N GLN A 210 6.62 -9.06 5.05
CA GLN A 210 7.41 -9.93 4.18
C GLN A 210 8.24 -10.95 4.98
N LEU A 211 8.94 -10.52 6.04
CA LEU A 211 9.65 -11.46 6.92
C LEU A 211 8.72 -12.47 7.60
N SER A 212 7.53 -12.03 8.00
CA SER A 212 6.55 -12.87 8.65
C SER A 212 6.10 -14.00 7.72
N PHE A 213 5.89 -13.69 6.44
CA PHE A 213 5.59 -14.70 5.42
C PHE A 213 6.74 -15.69 5.25
N GLN A 214 7.98 -15.21 5.18
CA GLN A 214 9.16 -16.04 4.94
C GLN A 214 9.52 -16.93 6.14
N LYS A 215 9.53 -16.36 7.36
CA LYS A 215 10.07 -17.03 8.55
C LYS A 215 9.01 -17.68 9.43
N VAL A 216 7.83 -17.07 9.58
CA VAL A 216 6.79 -17.52 10.52
C VAL A 216 5.73 -18.35 9.81
N LEU A 217 5.06 -17.76 8.82
CA LEU A 217 3.94 -18.40 8.12
C LEU A 217 4.43 -19.47 7.12
N LYS A 218 5.65 -19.29 6.58
CA LYS A 218 6.31 -20.18 5.62
C LYS A 218 5.46 -20.50 4.38
N LYS A 219 4.43 -19.71 4.12
CA LYS A 219 3.45 -19.86 3.05
C LYS A 219 2.94 -18.48 2.63
N GLU A 220 3.23 -18.11 1.39
CA GLU A 220 2.68 -16.91 0.75
C GLU A 220 1.47 -17.28 -0.11
N THR A 221 0.48 -17.93 0.50
CA THR A 221 -0.76 -18.25 -0.21
C THR A 221 -1.76 -17.11 -0.04
N PHE A 222 -2.64 -16.96 -1.03
CA PHE A 222 -3.71 -15.96 -1.02
C PHE A 222 -4.54 -15.97 0.28
N SER A 223 -4.92 -17.17 0.76
CA SER A 223 -5.67 -17.32 2.02
C SER A 223 -4.91 -16.72 3.21
N VAL A 224 -3.60 -16.96 3.28
CA VAL A 224 -2.77 -16.48 4.39
C VAL A 224 -2.59 -14.95 4.33
N VAL A 225 -2.43 -14.37 3.12
CA VAL A 225 -2.37 -12.91 2.95
C VAL A 225 -3.68 -12.25 3.36
N LEU A 226 -4.82 -12.81 2.92
CA LEU A 226 -6.15 -12.32 3.31
C LEU A 226 -6.41 -12.47 4.81
N GLU A 227 -6.06 -13.60 5.41
CA GLU A 227 -6.20 -13.84 6.84
C GLU A 227 -5.39 -12.83 7.64
N MET A 228 -4.11 -12.64 7.27
CA MET A 228 -3.24 -11.65 7.91
C MET A 228 -3.85 -10.24 7.81
N GLN A 229 -4.27 -9.81 6.61
CA GLN A 229 -4.88 -8.49 6.41
C GLN A 229 -6.17 -8.32 7.22
N PHE A 230 -7.02 -9.36 7.26
CA PHE A 230 -8.27 -9.35 8.00
C PHE A 230 -8.02 -9.20 9.51
N PHE A 231 -7.15 -10.02 10.10
CA PHE A 231 -6.88 -9.99 11.54
C PHE A 231 -6.15 -8.73 11.97
N THR A 232 -5.18 -8.24 11.20
CA THR A 232 -4.49 -7.00 11.54
C THR A 232 -5.43 -5.79 11.44
N SER A 233 -6.30 -5.76 10.44
CA SER A 233 -7.30 -4.69 10.27
C SER A 233 -8.41 -4.76 11.33
N LEU A 234 -8.81 -5.95 11.76
CA LEU A 234 -9.71 -6.15 12.91
C LEU A 234 -9.11 -5.55 14.18
N VAL A 235 -7.86 -5.92 14.51
CA VAL A 235 -7.16 -5.39 15.69
C VAL A 235 -7.00 -3.87 15.58
N ALA A 236 -6.60 -3.36 14.41
CA ALA A 236 -6.49 -1.92 14.19
C ALA A 236 -7.82 -1.20 14.41
N THR A 237 -8.92 -1.74 13.88
CA THR A 237 -10.28 -1.20 14.08
C THR A 237 -10.64 -1.18 15.56
N CYS A 238 -10.36 -2.25 16.31
CA CYS A 238 -10.60 -2.29 17.76
C CYS A 238 -9.79 -1.24 18.50
N VAL A 239 -8.49 -1.11 18.20
CA VAL A 239 -7.60 -0.10 18.82
C VAL A 239 -8.08 1.31 18.52
N SER A 240 -8.41 1.62 17.25
CA SER A 240 -8.93 2.94 16.85
C SER A 240 -10.29 3.24 17.49
N THR A 241 -11.16 2.23 17.63
CA THR A 241 -12.44 2.37 18.33
C THR A 241 -12.21 2.67 19.82
N ILE A 242 -11.33 1.94 20.48
CA ILE A 242 -10.94 2.21 21.88
C ILE A 242 -10.38 3.63 22.00
N GLY A 243 -9.50 4.05 21.08
CA GLY A 243 -8.94 5.40 21.05
C GLY A 243 -10.01 6.49 20.88
N LEU A 244 -10.99 6.28 20.00
CA LEU A 244 -12.13 7.18 19.80
C LEU A 244 -12.96 7.35 21.09
N PHE A 245 -13.21 6.25 21.80
CA PHE A 245 -13.98 6.29 23.05
C PHE A 245 -13.17 6.87 24.23
N ALA A 246 -11.90 6.48 24.35
CA ALA A 246 -11.02 6.87 25.45
C ALA A 246 -10.58 8.34 25.38
N SER A 247 -10.40 8.89 24.17
CA SER A 247 -10.10 10.31 23.96
C SER A 247 -11.27 11.23 24.27
N GLY A 248 -12.50 10.71 24.19
CA GLY A 248 -13.73 11.50 24.30
C GLY A 248 -14.18 12.13 22.99
N ASP A 249 -13.45 11.93 21.88
CA ASP A 249 -13.79 12.41 20.53
C ASP A 249 -15.21 12.01 20.12
N TRP A 250 -15.67 10.83 20.53
CA TRP A 250 -17.03 10.37 20.23
C TRP A 250 -18.13 11.35 20.66
N LYS A 251 -17.90 12.14 21.72
CA LYS A 251 -18.87 13.11 22.24
C LYS A 251 -19.02 14.34 21.35
N THR A 252 -17.98 14.66 20.57
CA THR A 252 -17.98 15.83 19.69
C THR A 252 -18.46 15.53 18.28
N LEU A 253 -18.62 14.25 17.92
CA LEU A 253 -19.02 13.82 16.57
C LEU A 253 -20.39 14.37 16.14
N GLU A 254 -21.36 14.47 17.06
CA GLU A 254 -22.68 15.03 16.73
C GLU A 254 -22.55 16.52 16.35
N GLY A 255 -21.80 17.29 17.15
CA GLY A 255 -21.52 18.69 16.85
C GLY A 255 -20.67 18.88 15.58
N GLU A 256 -19.73 17.98 15.33
CA GLU A 256 -18.92 17.96 14.12
C GLU A 256 -19.77 17.69 12.87
N MET A 257 -20.66 16.70 12.93
CA MET A 257 -21.58 16.36 11.85
C MET A 257 -22.58 17.50 11.58
N ASP A 258 -23.01 18.21 12.62
CA ASP A 258 -23.91 19.36 12.53
C ASP A 258 -23.23 20.60 11.95
N GLY A 259 -21.96 20.81 12.32
CA GLY A 259 -21.14 21.91 11.83
C GLY A 259 -20.46 21.65 10.48
N PHE A 260 -20.62 20.46 9.90
CA PHE A 260 -19.95 20.09 8.65
C PHE A 260 -20.42 20.98 7.49
N GLY A 261 -19.48 21.62 6.80
CA GLY A 261 -19.78 22.71 5.84
C GLY A 261 -20.73 22.33 4.70
N THR A 262 -20.75 21.05 4.31
CA THR A 262 -21.65 20.51 3.26
C THR A 262 -22.84 19.73 3.81
N GLY A 263 -23.04 19.75 5.13
CA GLY A 263 -24.17 19.16 5.84
C GLY A 263 -23.97 17.69 6.27
N ARG A 264 -24.89 17.22 7.12
CA ARG A 264 -24.83 15.90 7.78
C ARG A 264 -24.74 14.71 6.81
N VAL A 265 -25.45 14.76 5.69
CA VAL A 265 -25.43 13.66 4.70
C VAL A 265 -24.05 13.57 4.04
N ALA A 266 -23.47 14.70 3.67
CA ALA A 266 -22.14 14.74 3.07
C ALA A 266 -21.07 14.26 4.06
N TYR A 267 -21.20 14.58 5.35
CA TYR A 267 -20.33 14.05 6.41
C TYR A 267 -20.32 12.52 6.42
N VAL A 268 -21.50 11.90 6.52
CA VAL A 268 -21.62 10.43 6.54
C VAL A 268 -21.13 9.81 5.22
N MET A 269 -21.50 10.39 4.08
CA MET A 269 -21.02 9.91 2.77
C MET A 269 -19.50 10.01 2.64
N THR A 270 -18.87 11.03 3.22
CA THR A 270 -17.41 11.20 3.20
C THR A 270 -16.73 10.11 4.02
N LEU A 271 -17.21 9.85 5.25
CA LEU A 271 -16.65 8.80 6.11
C LEU A 271 -16.84 7.40 5.50
N VAL A 272 -18.05 7.09 5.04
CA VAL A 272 -18.35 5.80 4.39
C VAL A 272 -17.57 5.66 3.08
N GLY A 273 -17.53 6.72 2.27
CA GLY A 273 -16.76 6.75 1.03
C GLY A 273 -15.27 6.53 1.26
N THR A 274 -14.70 7.14 2.31
CA THR A 274 -13.30 6.95 2.70
C THR A 274 -13.04 5.49 3.06
N ALA A 275 -13.90 4.90 3.91
CA ALA A 275 -13.76 3.52 4.33
C ALA A 275 -13.85 2.53 3.16
N VAL A 276 -14.83 2.73 2.27
CA VAL A 276 -14.98 1.92 1.05
C VAL A 276 -13.80 2.11 0.11
N ALA A 277 -13.29 3.33 -0.07
CA ALA A 277 -12.16 3.61 -0.95
C ALA A 277 -10.85 2.93 -0.49
N TRP A 278 -10.54 3.00 0.81
CA TRP A 278 -9.42 2.24 1.41
C TRP A 278 -9.56 0.75 1.17
N GLN A 279 -10.79 0.26 1.27
CA GLN A 279 -11.08 -1.14 1.11
C GLN A 279 -11.00 -1.62 -0.35
N VAL A 280 -11.45 -0.81 -1.30
CA VAL A 280 -11.27 -1.05 -2.74
C VAL A 280 -9.78 -1.06 -3.07
N CYS A 281 -8.98 -0.15 -2.51
CA CYS A 281 -7.53 -0.16 -2.64
C CYS A 281 -6.92 -1.47 -2.14
N SER A 282 -7.29 -1.91 -0.93
CA SER A 282 -6.82 -3.17 -0.34
C SER A 282 -7.17 -4.39 -1.21
N VAL A 283 -8.39 -4.44 -1.76
CA VAL A 283 -8.79 -5.50 -2.71
C VAL A 283 -7.92 -5.48 -3.97
N GLY A 284 -7.64 -4.29 -4.52
CA GLY A 284 -6.74 -4.14 -5.68
C GLY A 284 -5.33 -4.66 -5.40
N VAL A 285 -4.75 -4.33 -4.24
CA VAL A 285 -3.44 -4.85 -3.80
C VAL A 285 -3.45 -6.38 -3.73
N VAL A 286 -4.38 -6.95 -2.97
CA VAL A 286 -4.45 -8.41 -2.77
C VAL A 286 -4.75 -9.15 -4.08
N GLY A 287 -5.59 -8.56 -4.94
CA GLY A 287 -5.86 -9.09 -6.28
C GLY A 287 -4.63 -9.08 -7.19
N LEU A 288 -3.80 -8.03 -7.17
CA LEU A 288 -2.55 -8.00 -7.93
C LEU A 288 -1.51 -9.01 -7.42
N ILE A 289 -1.40 -9.18 -6.10
CA ILE A 289 -0.55 -10.22 -5.50
C ILE A 289 -0.94 -11.60 -6.04
N PHE A 290 -2.25 -11.85 -6.15
CA PHE A 290 -2.79 -13.13 -6.59
C PHE A 290 -2.66 -13.38 -8.10
N VAL A 291 -3.01 -12.38 -8.93
CA VAL A 291 -3.11 -12.55 -10.38
C VAL A 291 -1.76 -12.40 -11.07
N VAL A 292 -0.83 -11.63 -10.47
CA VAL A 292 0.49 -11.33 -11.05
C VAL A 292 1.62 -11.73 -10.09
N SER A 293 1.87 -10.92 -9.06
CA SER A 293 2.89 -11.16 -8.04
C SER A 293 2.87 -10.07 -6.96
N SER A 294 3.47 -10.35 -5.81
CA SER A 294 3.70 -9.35 -4.74
C SER A 294 4.60 -8.21 -5.19
N LEU A 295 5.64 -8.49 -5.97
CA LEU A 295 6.54 -7.47 -6.52
C LEU A 295 5.80 -6.50 -7.44
N PHE A 296 4.97 -7.03 -8.37
CA PHE A 296 4.19 -6.19 -9.28
C PHE A 296 3.17 -5.34 -8.52
N SER A 297 2.46 -5.94 -7.56
CA SER A 297 1.53 -5.19 -6.70
C SER A 297 2.22 -4.05 -5.96
N ASN A 298 3.42 -4.28 -5.43
CA ASN A 298 4.18 -3.25 -4.74
C ASN A 298 4.59 -2.11 -5.69
N VAL A 299 5.02 -2.43 -6.91
CA VAL A 299 5.35 -1.43 -7.94
C VAL A 299 4.13 -0.57 -8.29
N ILE A 300 2.96 -1.17 -8.52
CA ILE A 300 1.74 -0.42 -8.82
C ILE A 300 1.29 0.43 -7.62
N SER A 301 1.36 -0.13 -6.40
CA SER A 301 1.06 0.62 -5.17
C SER A 301 1.96 1.83 -4.99
N THR A 302 3.24 1.64 -5.29
CA THR A 302 4.25 2.69 -5.24
C THR A 302 3.97 3.77 -6.27
N PHE A 303 3.60 3.39 -7.49
CA PHE A 303 3.23 4.32 -8.56
C PHE A 303 1.96 5.13 -8.24
N SER A 304 1.00 4.52 -7.54
CA SER A 304 -0.21 5.18 -7.04
C SER A 304 0.06 6.43 -6.19
N LEU A 305 1.09 6.35 -5.34
CA LEU A 305 1.51 7.45 -4.47
C LEU A 305 2.00 8.67 -5.28
N ALA A 306 2.60 8.44 -6.45
CA ALA A 306 3.06 9.50 -7.34
C ALA A 306 1.93 10.16 -8.14
N LEU A 307 0.83 9.43 -8.39
CA LEU A 307 -0.34 9.93 -9.11
C LEU A 307 -1.33 10.67 -8.20
N THR A 308 -1.35 10.35 -6.92
CA THR A 308 -2.28 10.97 -5.95
C THR A 308 -2.14 12.50 -5.86
N PRO A 309 -0.93 13.11 -5.88
CA PRO A 309 -0.78 14.57 -5.94
C PRO A 309 -1.44 15.19 -7.18
N ILE A 310 -1.39 14.51 -8.33
CA ILE A 310 -2.01 14.99 -9.57
C ILE A 310 -3.53 14.99 -9.41
N ALA A 311 -4.11 13.93 -8.84
CA ALA A 311 -5.53 13.86 -8.55
C ALA A 311 -5.97 14.95 -7.56
N ALA A 312 -5.16 15.25 -6.54
CA ALA A 312 -5.42 16.34 -5.59
C ALA A 312 -5.48 17.71 -6.27
N VAL A 313 -4.57 17.97 -7.21
CA VAL A 313 -4.54 19.23 -7.97
C VAL A 313 -5.76 19.36 -8.87
N VAL A 314 -6.21 18.26 -9.48
CA VAL A 314 -7.40 18.28 -10.35
C VAL A 314 -8.69 18.49 -9.55
N VAL A 315 -8.81 17.87 -8.37
CA VAL A 315 -10.07 17.87 -7.59
C VAL A 315 -10.17 19.06 -6.64
N PHE A 316 -9.11 19.38 -5.90
CA PHE A 316 -9.12 20.48 -4.92
C PHE A 316 -8.58 21.79 -5.46
N HIS A 317 -8.06 21.81 -6.69
CA HIS A 317 -7.31 22.94 -7.23
C HIS A 317 -6.20 23.39 -6.28
N ASP A 318 -5.56 22.42 -5.62
CA ASP A 318 -4.41 22.61 -4.74
C ASP A 318 -3.37 23.49 -5.45
N LYS A 319 -2.90 24.55 -4.77
CA LYS A 319 -1.83 25.41 -5.31
C LYS A 319 -0.57 24.56 -5.50
N MET A 320 -0.20 24.36 -6.77
CA MET A 320 1.02 23.65 -7.15
C MET A 320 2.11 24.70 -7.46
N ASN A 321 2.74 25.22 -6.41
CA ASN A 321 3.85 26.16 -6.56
C ASN A 321 5.07 25.45 -7.20
N GLY A 322 6.03 26.21 -7.74
CA GLY A 322 7.21 25.68 -8.43
C GLY A 322 7.97 24.63 -7.63
N VAL A 323 8.07 24.77 -6.31
CA VAL A 323 8.73 23.79 -5.44
C VAL A 323 7.98 22.44 -5.40
N LYS A 324 6.64 22.45 -5.31
CA LYS A 324 5.81 21.22 -5.40
C LYS A 324 5.94 20.54 -6.75
N ILE A 325 6.00 21.31 -7.83
CA ILE A 325 6.21 20.77 -9.18
C ILE A 325 7.57 20.07 -9.25
N ILE A 326 8.63 20.72 -8.77
CA ILE A 326 9.98 20.13 -8.75
C ILE A 326 10.00 18.87 -7.87
N ALA A 327 9.39 18.91 -6.68
CA ALA A 327 9.28 17.76 -5.79
C ALA A 327 8.52 16.59 -6.47
N LEU A 328 7.41 16.86 -7.15
CA LEU A 328 6.67 15.85 -7.92
C LEU A 328 7.53 15.23 -9.02
N LEU A 329 8.28 16.03 -9.78
CA LEU A 329 9.16 15.53 -10.83
C LEU A 329 10.31 14.68 -10.27
N LEU A 330 10.90 15.09 -9.14
CA LEU A 330 11.91 14.29 -8.43
C LEU A 330 11.31 12.99 -7.89
N ALA A 331 10.11 13.03 -7.31
CA ALA A 331 9.43 11.82 -6.87
C ALA A 331 9.22 10.84 -8.03
N LEU A 332 8.68 11.31 -9.17
CA LEU A 332 8.50 10.51 -10.38
C LEU A 332 9.82 9.94 -10.91
N TRP A 333 10.91 10.72 -10.89
CA TRP A 333 12.24 10.22 -11.23
C TRP A 333 12.68 9.10 -10.30
N GLY A 334 12.59 9.30 -8.99
CA GLY A 334 12.97 8.32 -7.98
C GLY A 334 12.23 7.01 -8.20
N PHE A 335 10.90 7.09 -8.37
CA PHE A 335 10.06 5.95 -8.70
C PHE A 335 10.48 5.23 -9.98
N ALA A 336 10.68 5.96 -11.08
CA ALA A 336 11.10 5.37 -12.35
C ALA A 336 12.43 4.62 -12.22
N THR A 337 13.38 5.19 -11.48
CA THR A 337 14.69 4.58 -11.22
C THR A 337 14.55 3.28 -10.41
N TYR A 338 13.73 3.28 -9.36
CA TYR A 338 13.51 2.10 -8.52
C TYR A 338 12.80 0.97 -9.28
N ILE A 339 11.74 1.30 -10.02
CA ILE A 339 11.00 0.32 -10.83
C ILE A 339 11.91 -0.30 -11.89
N TYR A 340 12.72 0.51 -12.56
CA TYR A 340 13.65 0.02 -13.57
C TYR A 340 14.68 -0.95 -12.97
N GLN A 341 15.21 -0.67 -11.78
CA GLN A 341 16.12 -1.59 -11.10
C GLN A 341 15.43 -2.92 -10.73
N ASN A 342 14.22 -2.87 -10.18
CA ASN A 342 13.47 -4.10 -9.87
C ASN A 342 13.21 -4.95 -11.12
N TYR A 343 12.93 -4.31 -12.25
CA TYR A 343 12.81 -5.01 -13.54
C TYR A 343 14.12 -5.69 -13.95
N LEU A 344 15.26 -5.00 -13.83
CA LEU A 344 16.57 -5.58 -14.12
C LEU A 344 16.90 -6.77 -13.21
N ASP A 345 16.58 -6.67 -11.92
CA ASP A 345 16.82 -7.75 -10.97
C ASP A 345 15.94 -8.99 -11.26
N ASP A 346 14.68 -8.80 -11.66
CA ASP A 346 13.79 -9.90 -12.08
C ASP A 346 14.28 -10.59 -13.37
N VAL A 347 14.71 -9.80 -14.36
CA VAL A 347 15.30 -10.35 -15.61
C VAL A 347 16.56 -11.16 -15.31
N LYS A 348 17.43 -10.65 -14.42
CA LYS A 348 18.66 -11.34 -14.02
C LYS A 348 18.36 -12.64 -13.26
N ALA A 349 17.40 -12.61 -12.34
CA ALA A 349 16.96 -13.79 -11.59
C ALA A 349 16.40 -14.88 -12.51
N LYS A 350 15.59 -14.50 -13.51
CA LYS A 350 15.08 -15.41 -14.55
C LYS A 350 16.19 -16.04 -15.38
N LYS A 351 17.18 -15.22 -15.79
CA LYS A 351 18.33 -15.72 -16.56
C LYS A 351 19.15 -16.75 -15.76
N THR A 352 19.50 -16.44 -14.52
CA THR A 352 20.24 -17.37 -13.65
C THR A 352 19.46 -18.67 -13.40
N ARG A 353 18.13 -18.59 -13.23
CA ARG A 353 17.30 -19.79 -13.07
C ARG A 353 17.29 -20.67 -14.32
N ASN A 354 17.25 -20.08 -15.50
CA ASN A 354 17.31 -20.81 -16.76
C ASN A 354 18.67 -21.49 -16.96
N GLU A 355 19.77 -20.77 -16.69
CA GLU A 355 21.13 -21.30 -16.75
C GLU A 355 21.34 -22.49 -15.78
N VAL A 356 20.81 -22.40 -14.55
CA VAL A 356 20.87 -23.50 -13.56
C VAL A 356 20.05 -24.72 -14.00
N ASN A 357 18.88 -24.50 -14.60
CA ASN A 357 18.03 -25.60 -15.10
C ASN A 357 18.67 -26.30 -16.31
N GLU A 358 19.31 -25.55 -17.21
CA GLU A 358 20.05 -26.11 -18.35
C GLU A 358 21.26 -26.93 -17.86
N ALA A 359 22.07 -26.39 -16.94
CA ALA A 359 23.21 -27.10 -16.35
C ALA A 359 22.81 -28.36 -15.57
N SER A 360 21.63 -28.37 -14.93
CA SER A 360 21.09 -29.54 -14.22
C SER A 360 20.51 -30.61 -15.15
N ASN A 361 20.13 -30.26 -16.39
CA ASN A 361 19.66 -31.21 -17.38
C ASN A 361 20.85 -31.88 -18.11
N ASP A 362 21.92 -31.11 -18.38
CA ASP A 362 23.15 -31.63 -19.00
C ASP A 362 23.96 -32.55 -18.08
N SER A 363 23.77 -32.46 -16.76
CA SER A 363 24.44 -33.32 -15.78
C SER A 363 23.66 -34.60 -15.42
N ASN A 364 22.42 -34.74 -15.93
CA ASN A 364 21.57 -35.92 -15.77
C ASN A 364 21.41 -36.76 -17.07
N CYS A 365 22.09 -36.36 -18.15
CA CYS A 365 22.33 -37.19 -19.34
C CYS A 365 23.75 -37.75 -19.28
#